data_AF-V4YMB6-F1
#
_entry.id   AF-V4YMB6-F1
#
_cell.length_a   1.000
_cell.length_b   1.000
_cell.length_c   1.000
_cell.angle_alpha   90.00
_cell.angle_beta   90.00
_cell.angle_gamma   90.00
#
_symmetry.space_group_name_H-M   'P 1'
#
loop_
_entity.id
_entity.type
_entity.pdbx_description
1 polymer ?
#
loop_
_entity_poly.entity_id
_entity_poly.type
_entity_poly.pdbx_seq_one_letter_code
_entity_poly.pdbx_strand_id
1 'polypeptide(L)' 'MTIDALIETVRTSNTIYEVKQEIDVGRDDALELLRELNLLDLVVGRLATEGERDLSRDQIVDRLREASAVKQSV' A
#
# COMPACT_ATOMS: atom_id res chain seq x y z
N MET A 1 1.43 -0.37 14.29
CA MET A 1 0.53 -0.21 13.13
C MET A 1 -0.39 -1.41 13.06
N THR A 2 -1.69 -1.20 12.83
CA THR A 2 -2.64 -2.28 12.55
C THR A 2 -2.81 -2.45 11.03
N ILE A 3 -3.32 -3.61 10.60
CA ILE A 3 -3.66 -3.85 9.18
C ILE A 3 -4.72 -2.84 8.70
N ASP A 4 -5.71 -2.53 9.53
CA ASP A 4 -6.72 -1.52 9.20
C ASP A 4 -6.11 -0.16 8.94
N ALA A 5 -5.21 0.30 9.81
CA ALA A 5 -4.54 1.59 9.63
C ALA A 5 -3.73 1.63 8.33
N LEU A 6 -3.01 0.54 8.01
CA LEU A 6 -2.27 0.43 6.75
C LEU A 6 -3.19 0.49 5.52
N ILE A 7 -4.31 -0.23 5.55
CA ILE A 7 -5.30 -0.23 4.46
C ILE A 7 -5.85 1.19 4.24
N GLU A 8 -6.20 1.89 5.32
CA GLU A 8 -6.67 3.27 5.23
C GLU A 8 -5.59 4.19 4.65
N THR A 9 -4.35 4.10 5.14
CA THR A 9 -3.22 4.89 4.62
C THR A 9 -2.99 4.67 3.13
N VAL A 10 -3.01 3.42 2.66
CA VAL A 10 -2.83 3.11 1.23
C VAL A 10 -4.02 3.59 0.41
N ARG A 11 -5.24 3.55 0.95
CA ARG A 11 -6.43 4.05 0.26
C ARG A 11 -6.39 5.56 0.08
N THR A 12 -5.91 6.30 1.08
CA THR A 12 -5.89 7.77 1.05
C THR A 12 -4.65 8.38 0.40
N SER A 13 -3.53 7.65 0.36
CA SER A 13 -2.26 8.15 -0.16
C SER A 13 -2.12 7.98 -1.67
N ASN A 14 -1.64 9.00 -2.36
CA ASN A 14 -1.33 8.99 -3.80
C ASN A 14 0.15 8.77 -4.08
N THR A 15 0.99 8.93 -3.06
CA THR A 15 2.43 8.86 -3.18
C THR A 15 3.05 8.13 -2.00
N ILE A 16 4.25 7.59 -2.21
CA ILE A 16 5.09 7.05 -1.12
C ILE A 16 5.40 8.12 -0.06
N TYR A 17 5.46 9.40 -0.45
CA TYR A 17 5.73 10.49 0.50
C TYR A 17 4.61 10.63 1.53
N GLU A 18 3.35 10.58 1.09
CA GLU A 18 2.18 10.65 1.99
C GLU A 18 2.12 9.41 2.88
N VAL A 19 2.35 8.21 2.33
CA VAL A 19 2.41 6.98 3.14
C VAL A 19 3.44 7.12 4.26
N LYS A 20 4.65 7.62 3.94
CA LYS A 20 5.73 7.80 4.90
C LYS A 20 5.34 8.75 6.05
N GLN A 21 4.64 9.84 5.74
CA GLN A 21 4.17 10.81 6.74
C GLN A 21 3.10 10.19 7.66
N GLU A 22 2.18 9.41 7.11
CA GLU A 22 1.09 8.78 7.85
C GLU A 22 1.56 7.66 8.79
N ILE A 23 2.58 6.88 8.38
CA ILE A 23 3.09 5.75 9.18
C ILE A 23 4.36 6.06 9.99
N ASP A 24 4.92 7.27 9.84
CA ASP A 24 6.13 7.77 10.52
C ASP A 24 7.34 6.82 10.42
N VAL A 25 7.74 6.48 9.19
CA VAL A 25 8.92 5.61 8.92
C VAL A 25 9.90 6.23 7.92
N GLY A 26 11.06 5.61 7.73
CA GLY A 26 12.00 6.00 6.68
C GLY A 26 11.42 5.78 5.28
N ARG A 27 11.96 6.48 4.28
CA ARG A 27 11.52 6.30 2.88
C ARG A 27 11.77 4.86 2.39
N ASP A 28 12.93 4.33 2.73
CA ASP A 28 13.33 2.98 2.29
C ASP A 28 12.53 1.91 3.05
N ASP A 29 12.28 2.12 4.35
CA ASP A 29 11.40 1.26 5.14
C ASP A 29 9.96 1.24 4.60
N ALA A 30 9.41 2.39 4.21
CA ALA A 30 8.09 2.47 3.59
C ALA A 30 8.05 1.73 2.24
N LEU A 31 9.10 1.89 1.43
CA LEU A 31 9.23 1.20 0.14
C LEU A 31 9.30 -0.31 0.32
N GLU A 32 10.12 -0.79 1.26
CA GLU A 32 10.27 -2.21 1.56
C GLU A 32 8.95 -2.80 2.06
N LEU A 33 8.32 -2.16 3.04
CA LEU A 33 7.02 -2.56 3.57
C LEU A 33 5.95 -2.68 2.47
N LEU A 34 5.79 -1.64 1.65
CA LEU A 34 4.79 -1.63 0.57
C LEU A 34 5.09 -2.69 -0.49
N ARG A 35 6.38 -2.95 -0.78
CA ARG A 35 6.79 -3.98 -1.73
C ARG A 35 6.50 -5.38 -1.20
N GLU A 36 6.85 -5.64 0.06
CA GLU A 36 6.59 -6.93 0.70
C GLU A 36 5.11 -7.27 0.80
N LEU A 37 4.27 -6.25 0.91
CA LEU A 37 2.83 -6.38 1.05
C LEU A 37 2.08 -6.29 -0.29
N ASN A 38 2.80 -6.19 -1.41
CA ASN A 38 2.23 -6.07 -2.76
C ASN A 38 1.31 -4.84 -2.95
N LEU A 39 1.67 -3.72 -2.32
CA LEU A 39 0.92 -2.45 -2.33
C LEU A 39 1.68 -1.30 -3.01
N LEU A 40 2.93 -1.52 -3.41
CA LEU A 40 3.79 -0.46 -3.94
C LEU A 40 3.23 0.17 -5.23
N ASP A 41 2.74 -0.65 -6.15
CA ASP A 41 2.11 -0.19 -7.40
C ASP A 41 0.83 0.61 -7.13
N LEU A 42 0.14 0.31 -6.03
CA LEU A 42 -1.05 1.05 -5.66
C LEU A 42 -0.72 2.48 -5.27
N VAL A 43 0.45 2.80 -4.73
CA VAL A 43 0.80 4.17 -4.29
C VAL A 43 1.82 4.88 -5.18
N VAL A 44 2.30 4.19 -6.23
CA VAL A 44 3.25 4.74 -7.22
C VAL A 44 2.50 4.97 -8.53
N GLY A 45 2.50 6.22 -9.02
CA GLY A 45 1.88 6.58 -10.30
C GLY A 45 0.46 7.14 -10.20
N ARG A 46 -0.16 7.20 -9.02
CA ARG A 46 -1.53 7.74 -8.82
C ARG A 46 -1.70 9.21 -9.18
N LEU A 47 -0.63 10.01 -9.19
CA LEU A 47 -0.69 11.40 -9.64
C LEU A 47 -1.11 11.52 -11.13
N ALA A 48 -0.86 10.51 -11.96
CA ALA A 48 -1.24 10.53 -13.38
C ALA A 48 -2.72 10.16 -13.61
N THR A 49 -3.37 9.53 -12.63
CA THR A 49 -4.73 8.95 -12.74
C THR A 49 -5.68 9.48 -11.68
N GLU A 50 -5.42 10.69 -11.14
CA GLU A 50 -6.15 11.31 -10.02
C GLU A 50 -7.69 11.37 -10.13
N GLY A 51 -8.25 11.18 -11.34
CA GLY A 51 -9.70 11.11 -11.60
C GLY A 51 -10.34 9.72 -11.51
N GLU A 52 -9.57 8.62 -11.46
CA GLU A 52 -10.06 7.23 -11.48
C GLU A 52 -10.05 6.60 -10.08
N ARG A 53 -10.43 7.38 -9.07
CA ARG A 53 -10.35 7.01 -7.66
C ARG A 53 -11.47 6.08 -7.23
N ASP A 54 -11.28 4.78 -7.45
CA ASP A 54 -12.05 3.78 -6.69
C ASP A 54 -11.17 2.60 -6.28
N LEU A 55 -10.10 2.89 -5.54
CA LEU A 55 -9.36 1.83 -4.85
C LEU A 55 -10.18 1.40 -3.63
N SER A 56 -10.91 0.31 -3.82
CA SER A 56 -11.72 -0.29 -2.77
C SER A 56 -10.84 -0.96 -1.71
N ARG A 57 -11.41 -1.07 -0.50
CA ARG A 57 -10.81 -1.84 0.59
C ARG A 57 -10.55 -3.29 0.19
N ASP A 58 -11.49 -3.91 -0.53
CA ASP A 58 -11.41 -5.31 -0.93
C ASP A 58 -10.22 -5.57 -1.86
N GLN A 59 -9.96 -4.67 -2.81
CA GLN A 59 -8.78 -4.74 -3.67
C GLN A 59 -7.48 -4.73 -2.85
N ILE A 60 -7.37 -3.88 -1.83
CA ILE A 60 -6.18 -3.82 -0.96
C ILE A 60 -6.04 -5.13 -0.17
N VAL A 61 -7.15 -5.65 0.38
CA VAL A 61 -7.16 -6.92 1.13
C VAL A 61 -6.75 -8.09 0.24
N ASP A 62 -7.19 -8.13 -1.01
CA ASP A 62 -6.82 -9.19 -1.94
C ASP A 62 -5.31 -9.17 -2.24
N ARG A 63 -4.70 -8.00 -2.42
CA ARG A 63 -3.23 -7.87 -2.55
C ARG A 63 -2.48 -8.38 -1.32
N LEU A 64 -2.97 -8.08 -0.12
CA LEU A 64 -2.39 -8.58 1.13
C LEU A 64 -2.48 -10.10 1.25
N ARG A 65 -3.57 -10.70 0.78
CA ARG A 65 -3.75 -12.16 0.73
C ARG A 65 -2.79 -12.80 -0.27
N GLU A 66 -2.63 -12.22 -1.46
CA GLU A 66 -1.68 -12.68 -2.48
C GLU A 66 -0.24 -12.69 -1.93
N ALA A 67 0.18 -11.58 -1.29
CA ALA A 67 1.51 -11.48 -0.68
C ALA A 67 1.73 -12.56 0.39
N SER A 68 0.70 -12.84 1.21
CA SER A 68 0.76 -13.86 2.25
C SER A 68 0.83 -15.28 1.68
N ALA A 69 0.08 -15.57 0.60
CA ALA A 69 0.09 -16.86 -0.06
C ALA A 69 1.44 -17.17 -0.72
N VAL A 70 2.09 -16.15 -1.30
CA VAL A 70 3.46 -16.29 -1.82
C VAL A 70 4.44 -16.61 -0.69
N LYS A 71 4.40 -15.89 0.44
CA LYS A 71 5.30 -16.14 1.59
C LYS A 71 5.12 -17.53 2.22
N GLN A 72 3.95 -18.15 2.12
CA GLN A 72 3.68 -19.50 2.65
C GLN A 72 4.12 -20.64 1.71
N SER A 73 4.46 -20.32 0.46
CA SER A 73 4.81 -21.30 -0.57
C SER A 73 6.32 -21.44 -0.78
N VAL A 74 7.15 -20.73 0.01
CA VAL A 74 8.62 -20.70 -0.08
C VAL A 74 9.26 -21.37 1.13
#